data_AF-A0A1F8TX16-F1
#
_entry.id   AF-A0A1F8TX16-F1
#
_cell.length_a   1.000
_cell.length_b   1.000
_cell.length_c   1.000
_cell.angle_alpha   90.00
_cell.angle_beta   90.00
_cell.angle_gamma   90.00
#
_symmetry.space_group_name_H-M   'P 1'
#
loop_
_entity.id
_entity.type
_entity.pdbx_description
1 polymer ?
#
loop_
_entity_poly.entity_id
_entity_poly.type
_entity_poly.pdbx_seq_one_letter_code
_entity_poly.pdbx_strand_id
1 'polypeptide(L)' 'MGGVAINENAQVLDTNGNVIEGLYAAGEVVGGLYGAGRVAGNNTLDDIVFGKIAAKHALGK' A
#
# COMPACT_ATOMS: atom_id res chain seq x y z
N MET A 1 -10.21 1.04 -7.55
CA MET A 1 -9.95 -0.42 -7.43
C MET A 1 -9.97 -0.79 -5.96
N GLY A 2 -10.42 -2.00 -5.63
CA GLY A 2 -10.49 -2.50 -4.25
C GLY A 2 -9.16 -3.06 -3.76
N GLY A 3 -9.04 -3.30 -2.45
CA GLY A 3 -7.85 -3.86 -1.82
C GLY A 3 -7.73 -3.42 -0.36
N VAL A 4 -6.60 -3.78 0.25
CA VAL A 4 -6.24 -3.43 1.62
C VAL A 4 -5.93 -1.94 1.72
N ALA A 5 -6.49 -1.26 2.73
CA ALA A 5 -6.18 0.14 2.98
C ALA A 5 -4.80 0.28 3.63
N ILE A 6 -3.99 1.21 3.12
CA ILE A 6 -2.67 1.54 3.66
C ILE A 6 -2.51 3.04 3.86
N ASN A 7 -1.59 3.46 4.71
CA ASN A 7 -1.09 4.83 4.76
C ASN A 7 0.14 5.03 3.83
N GLU A 8 0.70 6.23 3.83
CA GLU A 8 1.86 6.61 3.02
C GLU A 8 3.15 5.84 3.36
N ASN A 9 3.20 5.19 4.53
CA ASN A 9 4.30 4.33 4.98
C ASN A 9 4.06 2.85 4.65
N ALA A 10 3.04 2.56 3.83
CA ALA A 10 2.61 1.21 3.46
C ALA A 10 2.12 0.33 4.62
N GLN A 11 1.75 0.94 5.76
CA GLN A 11 1.19 0.23 6.92
C GLN A 11 -0.28 -0.06 6.69
N VAL A 12 -0.71 -1.29 7.00
CA VAL A 12 -2.11 -1.70 6.86
C VAL A 12 -2.98 -1.02 7.91
N LEU A 13 -4.16 -0.58 7.49
CA LEU A 13 -5.18 0.02 8.34
C LEU A 13 -6.30 -0.97 8.67
N ASP A 14 -6.75 -0.97 9.92
CA ASP A 14 -7.96 -1.66 10.36
C ASP A 14 -9.23 -0.93 9.88
N THR A 15 -10.41 -1.47 10.21
CA THR A 15 -11.70 -0.89 9.80
C THR A 15 -12.02 0.46 10.44
N ASN A 16 -11.28 0.85 11.48
CA ASN A 16 -11.40 2.14 12.16
C ASN A 16 -10.35 3.15 11.67
N GLY A 17 -9.47 2.75 10.74
CA GLY A 17 -8.37 3.57 10.24
C GLY A 17 -7.12 3.56 11.13
N ASN A 18 -7.04 2.67 12.11
CA ASN A 18 -5.83 2.53 12.94
C ASN A 18 -4.81 1.63 12.25
N VAL A 19 -3.52 1.90 12.48
CA VAL A 19 -2.44 1.06 12.00
C VAL A 19 -2.45 -0.30 12.71
N ILE A 20 -2.33 -1.38 11.92
CA ILE A 20 -2.02 -2.71 12.42
C ILE A 20 -0.49 -2.84 12.52
N GLU A 21 0.03 -2.88 13.74
CA GLU A 21 1.48 -2.89 13.98
C GLU A 21 2.15 -4.12 13.35
N GLY A 22 3.27 -3.88 12.65
CA GLY A 22 4.06 -4.91 11.98
C GLY A 22 3.49 -5.41 10.65
N LEU A 23 2.31 -4.95 10.23
CA LEU A 23 1.68 -5.38 8.99
C LEU A 23 1.78 -4.31 7.89
N TYR A 24 2.36 -4.71 6.76
CA TYR A 24 2.58 -3.85 5.60
C TYR A 24 2.03 -4.51 4.33
N ALA A 25 1.59 -3.70 3.37
CA ALA A 25 1.08 -4.18 2.09
C ALA A 25 1.53 -3.25 0.95
N ALA A 26 1.78 -3.83 -0.22
CA ALA A 26 2.20 -3.12 -1.43
C ALA A 26 1.82 -3.91 -2.69
N GLY A 27 1.68 -3.22 -3.81
CA GLY A 27 1.25 -3.83 -5.09
C GLY A 27 -0.26 -4.04 -5.14
N GLU A 28 -0.72 -4.83 -6.11
CA GLU A 28 -2.14 -4.95 -6.48
C GLU A 28 -3.09 -5.46 -5.35
N VAL A 29 -2.54 -5.92 -4.22
CA VAL A 29 -3.32 -6.20 -3.00
C VAL A 29 -3.86 -4.92 -2.33
N VAL A 30 -3.25 -3.77 -2.60
CA VAL A 30 -3.57 -2.47 -2.00
C VAL A 30 -4.74 -1.80 -2.72
N GLY A 31 -5.65 -1.23 -1.93
CA GLY A 31 -6.81 -0.51 -2.42
C GLY A 31 -6.60 1.01 -2.46
N GLY A 32 -7.45 1.69 -3.23
CA GLY A 32 -7.58 3.15 -3.18
C GLY A 32 -6.54 3.97 -3.96
N LEU A 33 -5.37 3.41 -4.28
CA LEU A 33 -4.28 4.11 -5.00
C LEU A 33 -4.70 4.73 -6.35
N TYR A 34 -5.59 4.06 -7.07
CA TYR A 34 -6.05 4.50 -8.40
C TYR A 34 -7.41 5.19 -8.39
N GLY A 35 -8.00 5.44 -7.21
CA GLY A 35 -9.35 6.00 -7.11
C GLY A 35 -10.38 5.20 -7.93
N ALA A 36 -11.13 5.90 -8.79
CA ALA A 36 -12.20 5.33 -9.61
C ALA A 36 -11.71 4.49 -10.80
N GLY A 37 -10.44 4.61 -11.22
CA GLY A 37 -9.95 3.88 -12.40
C GLY A 37 -8.43 3.89 -12.52
N ARG A 38 -7.86 2.80 -13.02
CA ARG A 38 -6.40 2.64 -13.20
C ARG A 38 -5.98 3.03 -14.62
N VAL A 39 -4.94 3.85 -14.72
CA VAL A 39 -4.24 4.16 -15.98
C VAL A 39 -3.15 3.11 -16.21
N ALA A 40 -2.99 2.66 -17.46
CA ALA A 40 -1.95 1.70 -17.83
C ALA A 40 -0.55 2.24 -17.42
N GLY A 41 0.25 1.39 -16.77
CA GLY A 41 1.55 1.77 -16.21
C GLY A 41 1.54 2.09 -14.71
N ASN A 42 0.39 2.47 -14.13
CA ASN A 42 0.32 2.79 -12.70
C ASN A 42 0.52 1.56 -11.78
N ASN A 43 0.30 0.33 -12.29
CA ASN A 43 0.52 -0.90 -11.52
C ASN A 43 1.99 -1.08 -11.16
N THR A 44 2.88 -0.85 -12.13
CA THR A 44 4.32 -0.95 -11.95
C THR A 44 4.83 0.05 -10.91
N LEU A 45 4.19 1.22 -10.83
CA LEU A 45 4.50 2.24 -9.84
C LEU A 45 4.14 1.79 -8.41
N ASP A 46 2.97 1.17 -8.23
CA ASP A 46 2.57 0.59 -6.95
C ASP A 46 3.53 -0.52 -6.52
N ASP A 47 3.74 -1.52 -7.38
CA ASP A 47 4.62 -2.66 -7.10
C ASP A 47 6.03 -2.23 -6.68
N ILE A 48 6.64 -1.28 -7.38
CA ILE A 48 8.03 -0.89 -7.14
C ILE A 48 8.14 0.16 -6.02
N VAL A 49 7.32 1.22 -6.03
CA VAL A 49 7.47 2.32 -5.08
C VAL A 49 6.93 1.93 -3.71
N PHE A 50 5.69 1.44 -3.63
CA PHE A 50 5.13 1.00 -2.36
C PHE A 50 5.81 -0.26 -1.85
N GLY A 51 6.29 -1.15 -2.75
CA GLY A 51 7.12 -2.29 -2.35
C GLY A 51 8.41 -1.85 -1.64
N LYS A 52 9.09 -0.82 -2.17
CA LYS A 52 10.28 -0.25 -1.53
C LYS A 52 9.98 0.46 -0.21
N ILE A 53 8.88 1.22 -0.15
CA ILE A 53 8.44 1.92 1.07
C ILE A 53 8.11 0.90 2.16
N ALA A 54 7.29 -0.11 1.84
CA ALA A 54 6.94 -1.19 2.76
C ALA A 54 8.18 -1.89 3.32
N ALA A 55 9.13 -2.27 2.45
CA ALA A 55 10.37 -2.90 2.90
C ALA A 55 11.21 -2.00 3.81
N LYS A 56 11.29 -0.69 3.50
CA LYS A 56 12.03 0.28 4.31
C LYS A 56 11.47 0.36 5.74
N HIS A 57 10.16 0.51 5.87
CA HIS A 57 9.51 0.61 7.17
C HIS A 57 9.48 -0.73 7.93
N ALA A 58 9.19 -1.84 7.23
CA ALA A 58 9.15 -3.16 7.85
C ALA A 58 10.51 -3.61 8.40
N LEU A 59 11.62 -3.18 7.78
CA LEU A 59 12.98 -3.51 8.25
C LEU A 59 13.58 -2.44 9.17
N GLY A 60 12.88 -1.34 9.44
CA GLY A 60 13.38 -0.22 10.26
C GLY A 60 14.62 0.48 9.66
N LYS A 61 14.72 0.56 8.32
CA LYS A 61 15.86 1.14 7.60
C LYS A 61 15.54 2.49 6.94
#